data_AF-A0A959I4I6-F1
#
_entry.id   AF-A0A959I4I6-F1
#
_cell.length_a   1.000
_cell.length_b   1.000
_cell.length_c   1.000
_cell.angle_alpha   90.00
_cell.angle_beta   90.00
_cell.angle_gamma   90.00
#
_symmetry.space_group_name_H-M   'P 1'
#
loop_
_entity.id
_entity.type
_entity.pdbx_description
1 polymer ?
#
loop_
_entity_poly.entity_id
_entity_poly.type
_entity_poly.pdbx_seq_one_letter_code
_entity_poly.pdbx_strand_id
1 'polypeptide(L)'
;PADDLTDPAAVHTFSHLSASIVLSRKRASEGLFPAIDPLNSSSKMANPGIVGERHYNLAQEIRQTLAQYEGLKDIIAMLGLEQLSTADRNVVFRARQLERFLTQPFFTTEQFSGIKGKLVSLEDALDGCERILKDEFKDYPESAFYMIGAVDEAEEKIKASEPEAEPQIVMEPETEGAEKESDGK
;
A
#
# COMPACT_ATOMS: atom_id res chain seq x y z
N PRO A 1 23.78 12.59 5.78
CA PRO A 1 23.80 12.52 7.26
C PRO A 1 22.59 13.29 7.80
N ALA A 2 21.91 12.80 8.84
CA ALA A 2 20.68 13.44 9.35
C ALA A 2 19.56 13.64 8.29
N ASP A 3 19.39 12.69 7.37
CA ASP A 3 18.38 12.75 6.29
C ASP A 3 18.52 13.97 5.35
N ASP A 4 19.66 14.68 5.37
CA ASP A 4 19.96 15.81 4.49
C ASP A 4 20.57 15.34 3.16
N LEU A 5 19.78 15.46 2.08
CA LEU A 5 20.18 15.15 0.70
C LEU A 5 20.90 16.31 0.00
N THR A 6 20.95 17.49 0.64
CA THR A 6 21.61 18.69 0.11
C THR A 6 23.08 18.78 0.51
N ASP A 7 23.56 17.83 1.32
CA ASP A 7 24.97 17.73 1.71
C ASP A 7 25.89 17.66 0.48
N PRO A 8 26.93 18.51 0.37
CA PRO A 8 27.79 18.56 -0.81
C PRO A 8 28.47 17.23 -1.17
N ALA A 9 28.82 16.40 -0.19
CA ALA A 9 29.45 15.11 -0.46
C ALA A 9 28.43 14.10 -1.01
N ALA A 10 27.20 14.12 -0.50
CA ALA A 10 26.09 13.33 -1.05
C ALA A 10 25.80 13.74 -2.50
N VAL A 11 25.66 15.04 -2.76
CA VAL A 11 25.40 15.60 -4.10
C VAL A 11 26.48 15.19 -5.11
N HIS A 12 27.76 15.29 -4.74
CA HIS A 12 28.85 14.84 -5.61
C HIS A 12 28.74 13.35 -5.95
N THR A 13 28.43 12.51 -4.96
CA THR A 13 28.28 11.07 -5.16
C THR A 13 27.10 10.76 -6.10
N PHE A 14 25.96 11.43 -5.92
CA PHE A 14 24.77 11.24 -6.76
C PHE A 14 25.02 11.52 -8.25
N SER A 15 25.93 12.44 -8.59
CA SER A 15 26.26 12.75 -9.98
C SER A 15 26.79 11.53 -10.76
N HIS A 16 27.50 10.64 -10.07
CA HIS A 16 28.08 9.42 -10.63
C HIS A 16 27.12 8.22 -10.64
N LEU A 17 25.99 8.30 -9.91
CA LEU A 17 25.02 7.22 -9.86
C LEU A 17 24.11 7.22 -11.09
N SER A 18 23.70 6.03 -11.51
CA SER A 18 22.72 5.84 -12.59
C SER A 18 21.28 5.81 -12.07
N ALA A 19 21.10 5.49 -10.79
CA ALA A 19 19.83 5.54 -10.10
C ALA A 19 20.04 5.90 -8.62
N SER A 20 19.07 6.57 -8.03
CA SER A 20 18.97 6.87 -6.60
C SER A 20 17.62 6.41 -6.08
N ILE A 21 17.64 5.60 -5.02
CA ILE A 21 16.44 5.16 -4.30
C ILE A 21 16.48 5.82 -2.93
N VAL A 22 15.51 6.68 -2.67
CA VAL A 22 15.38 7.41 -1.40
C VAL A 22 14.43 6.63 -0.49
N LEU A 23 14.91 6.31 0.71
CA LEU A 23 14.10 5.67 1.74
C LEU A 23 13.62 6.72 2.74
N SER A 24 12.33 6.73 3.05
CA SER A 24 11.68 7.75 3.87
C SER A 24 11.19 7.19 5.20
N ARG A 25 11.56 7.85 6.30
CA ARG A 25 11.04 7.53 7.63
C ARG A 25 9.53 7.75 7.75
N LYS A 26 8.99 8.76 7.06
CA LYS A 26 7.54 9.06 7.01
C LYS A 26 6.79 7.84 6.48
N ARG A 27 7.22 7.30 5.33
CA ARG A 27 6.61 6.09 4.74
C ARG A 27 6.73 4.87 5.63
N ALA A 28 7.89 4.66 6.27
CA ALA A 28 8.06 3.57 7.22
C ALA A 28 7.10 3.69 8.43
N SER A 29 6.85 4.91 8.93
CA SER A 29 5.91 5.14 10.03
C SER A 29 4.44 4.91 9.64
N GLU A 30 4.12 5.02 8.35
CA GLU A 30 2.81 4.70 7.77
C GLU A 30 2.65 3.20 7.46
N GLY A 31 3.65 2.39 7.80
CA GLY A 31 3.68 0.94 7.57
C GLY A 31 3.96 0.55 6.12
N LEU A 32 4.40 1.47 5.26
CA LEU A 32 4.67 1.20 3.86
C LEU A 32 6.08 0.60 3.69
N PHE A 33 6.16 -0.68 3.32
CA PHE A 33 7.43 -1.36 3.05
C PHE A 33 7.45 -2.01 1.65
N PRO A 34 8.54 -1.81 0.87
CA PRO A 34 9.71 -1.00 1.21
C PRO A 34 9.40 0.49 1.30
N ALA A 35 10.06 1.20 2.21
CA ALA A 35 9.78 2.61 2.51
C ALA A 35 10.36 3.58 1.45
N ILE A 36 10.23 3.24 0.17
CA ILE A 36 10.74 4.00 -0.96
C ILE A 36 9.87 5.24 -1.16
N ASP A 37 10.50 6.39 -1.34
CA ASP A 37 9.87 7.63 -1.78
C ASP A 37 9.93 7.73 -3.31
N PRO A 38 8.81 7.52 -4.04
CA PRO A 38 8.81 7.53 -5.49
C PRO A 38 9.05 8.91 -6.08
N LEU A 39 8.75 9.99 -5.37
CA LEU A 39 8.90 11.36 -5.88
C LEU A 39 10.36 11.83 -5.77
N ASN A 40 11.04 11.44 -4.69
CA ASN A 40 12.44 11.78 -4.46
C ASN A 40 13.44 10.76 -5.05
N SER A 41 12.97 9.57 -5.45
CA SER A 41 13.78 8.58 -6.18
C SER A 41 13.87 8.88 -7.67
N SER A 42 15.00 8.56 -8.31
CA SER A 42 15.24 8.84 -9.72
C SER A 42 16.13 7.81 -10.40
N SER A 43 16.04 7.69 -11.72
CA SER A 43 16.90 6.83 -12.53
C SER A 43 17.15 7.43 -13.91
N LYS A 44 18.41 7.46 -14.36
CA LYS A 44 18.80 7.86 -15.72
C LYS A 44 18.29 6.88 -16.78
N MET A 45 17.97 5.65 -16.37
CA MET A 45 17.43 4.61 -17.24
C MET A 45 15.93 4.74 -17.49
N ALA A 46 15.21 5.56 -16.71
CA ALA A 46 13.79 5.79 -16.89
C ALA A 46 13.54 6.73 -18.08
N ASN A 47 13.84 6.25 -19.29
CA ASN A 47 13.53 6.91 -20.55
C ASN A 47 12.91 5.91 -21.54
N PRO A 48 12.09 6.38 -22.50
CA PRO A 48 11.38 5.49 -23.44
C PRO A 48 12.30 4.56 -24.24
N GLY A 49 13.52 5.01 -24.57
CA GLY A 49 14.47 4.23 -25.36
C GLY A 49 15.07 3.03 -24.62
N ILE A 50 15.02 3.01 -23.28
CA ILE A 50 15.55 1.93 -22.45
C ILE A 50 14.42 1.06 -21.88
N VAL A 51 13.40 1.67 -21.27
CA VAL A 51 12.33 0.92 -20.58
C VAL A 51 11.09 0.68 -21.45
N GLY A 52 11.02 1.29 -22.64
CA GLY A 52 9.85 1.29 -23.51
C GLY A 52 8.83 2.37 -23.14
N GLU A 53 7.95 2.71 -24.09
CA GLU A 53 6.96 3.77 -23.93
C GLU A 53 5.93 3.45 -22.85
N ARG A 54 5.39 2.22 -22.83
CA ARG A 54 4.38 1.81 -21.85
C ARG A 54 4.86 2.02 -20.42
N HIS A 55 6.04 1.50 -20.09
CA HIS A 55 6.62 1.64 -18.76
C HIS A 55 6.89 3.12 -18.43
N TYR A 56 7.50 3.85 -19.36
CA TYR A 56 7.82 5.26 -19.12
C TYR A 56 6.56 6.10 -18.85
N ASN A 57 5.52 5.95 -19.67
CA ASN A 57 4.28 6.72 -19.53
C ASN A 57 3.57 6.39 -18.21
N LEU A 58 3.45 5.10 -17.87
CA LEU A 58 2.88 4.68 -16.58
C LEU A 58 3.66 5.25 -15.41
N ALA A 59 5.00 5.22 -15.45
CA ALA A 59 5.83 5.80 -14.40
C ALA A 59 5.60 7.32 -14.25
N GLN A 60 5.43 8.06 -15.35
CA GLN A 60 5.11 9.50 -15.29
C GLN A 60 3.72 9.75 -14.70
N GLU A 61 2.71 8.99 -15.12
CA GLU A 61 1.33 9.12 -14.61
C GLU A 61 1.23 8.79 -13.12
N ILE A 62 1.91 7.74 -12.65
CA ILE A 62 2.00 7.40 -11.22
C ILE A 62 2.62 8.57 -10.45
N ARG A 63 3.76 9.09 -10.91
CA ARG A 63 4.44 10.22 -10.25
C ARG A 63 3.56 11.47 -10.21
N GLN A 64 2.87 11.78 -11.30
CA GLN A 64 1.95 12.91 -11.36
C GLN A 64 0.79 12.75 -10.38
N THR A 65 0.20 11.55 -10.31
CA THR A 65 -0.90 11.22 -9.38
C THR A 65 -0.45 11.36 -7.92
N LEU A 66 0.73 10.82 -7.58
CA LEU A 66 1.30 10.94 -6.24
C LEU A 66 1.67 12.39 -5.87
N ALA A 67 2.19 13.16 -6.83
CA ALA A 67 2.52 14.58 -6.61
C ALA A 67 1.26 15.44 -6.35
N GLN A 68 0.19 15.20 -7.12
CA GLN A 68 -1.10 15.86 -6.87
C GLN A 68 -1.64 15.48 -5.49
N TYR A 69 -1.56 14.20 -5.11
CA TYR A 69 -1.97 13.76 -3.78
C TYR A 69 -1.19 14.44 -2.67
N GLU A 70 0.14 14.56 -2.77
CA GLU A 70 0.95 15.25 -1.75
C GLU A 70 0.51 16.72 -1.61
N GLY A 71 0.19 17.41 -2.71
CA GLY A 71 -0.34 18.78 -2.67
C GLY A 71 -1.73 18.90 -2.03
N LEU A 72 -2.52 17.82 -2.03
CA LEU A 72 -3.84 17.78 -1.40
C LEU A 72 -3.77 17.38 0.08
N LYS A 73 -2.66 16.77 0.57
CA LYS A 73 -2.55 16.28 1.96
C LYS A 73 -2.77 17.38 2.99
N ASP A 74 -2.21 18.57 2.78
CA ASP A 74 -2.36 19.69 3.72
C ASP A 74 -3.81 20.18 3.80
N ILE A 75 -4.49 20.24 2.65
CA ILE A 75 -5.92 20.60 2.57
C ILE A 75 -6.76 19.56 3.32
N ILE A 76 -6.50 18.27 3.07
CA ILE A 76 -7.20 17.16 3.75
C ILE A 76 -7.00 17.22 5.26
N ALA A 77 -5.77 17.52 5.71
CA ALA A 77 -5.45 17.61 7.14
C ALA A 77 -6.17 18.78 7.83
N MET A 78 -6.38 19.90 7.13
CA MET A 78 -7.05 21.09 7.69
C MET A 78 -8.58 21.05 7.58
N LEU A 79 -9.12 20.61 6.44
CA LEU A 79 -10.53 20.73 6.09
C LEU A 79 -11.29 19.40 6.05
N GLY A 80 -10.56 18.28 5.97
CA GLY A 80 -11.13 16.95 5.76
C GLY A 80 -11.32 16.59 4.28
N LEU A 81 -11.46 15.29 4.00
CA LEU A 81 -11.58 14.74 2.64
C LEU A 81 -12.88 15.17 1.94
N GLU A 82 -13.95 15.39 2.70
CA GLU A 82 -15.29 15.78 2.23
C GLU A 82 -15.29 17.13 1.48
N GLN A 83 -14.31 17.99 1.74
CA GLN A 83 -14.24 19.35 1.17
C GLN A 83 -13.58 19.39 -0.22
N LEU A 84 -13.02 18.28 -0.67
CA LEU A 84 -12.38 18.19 -1.98
C LEU A 84 -13.42 18.04 -3.10
N SER A 85 -13.07 18.53 -4.29
CA SER A 85 -13.86 18.26 -5.48
C SER A 85 -13.94 16.76 -5.76
N THR A 86 -14.96 16.30 -6.47
CA THR A 86 -15.08 14.87 -6.83
C THR A 86 -13.87 14.39 -7.65
N ALA A 87 -13.28 15.24 -8.49
CA ALA A 87 -12.08 14.92 -9.24
C ALA A 87 -10.87 14.71 -8.30
N ASP A 88 -10.65 15.63 -7.35
CA ASP A 88 -9.56 15.54 -6.38
C ASP A 88 -9.72 14.34 -5.45
N ARG A 89 -10.94 14.02 -5.02
CA ARG A 89 -11.21 12.80 -4.25
C ARG A 89 -10.82 11.54 -5.01
N ASN A 90 -11.11 11.47 -6.31
CA ASN A 90 -10.70 10.34 -7.14
C ASN A 90 -9.17 10.25 -7.24
N VAL A 91 -8.47 11.38 -7.36
CA VAL A 91 -7.00 11.43 -7.38
C VAL A 91 -6.43 10.92 -6.06
N VAL A 92 -6.95 11.39 -4.93
CA VAL A 92 -6.54 10.92 -3.59
C VAL A 92 -6.75 9.42 -3.46
N PHE A 93 -7.89 8.92 -3.91
CA PHE A 93 -8.22 7.50 -3.83
C PHE A 93 -7.26 6.64 -4.67
N ARG A 94 -7.04 6.99 -5.94
CA ARG A 94 -6.05 6.33 -6.81
C ARG A 94 -4.64 6.38 -6.21
N ALA A 95 -4.23 7.53 -5.69
CA ALA A 95 -2.91 7.70 -5.09
C ALA A 95 -2.72 6.80 -3.87
N ARG A 96 -3.72 6.69 -2.99
CA ARG A 96 -3.66 5.79 -1.83
C ARG A 96 -3.62 4.32 -2.22
N GLN A 97 -4.41 3.91 -3.21
CA GLN A 97 -4.34 2.55 -3.75
C GLN A 97 -2.94 2.26 -4.32
N LEU A 98 -2.36 3.18 -5.10
CA LEU A 98 -1.00 3.06 -5.62
C LEU A 98 0.05 2.97 -4.50
N GLU A 99 -0.03 3.83 -3.47
CA GLU A 99 0.92 3.78 -2.35
C GLU A 99 0.90 2.44 -1.61
N ARG A 100 -0.30 1.85 -1.44
CA ARG A 100 -0.45 0.52 -0.85
C ARG A 100 0.01 -0.57 -1.80
N PHE A 101 -0.34 -0.50 -3.09
CA PHE A 101 0.07 -1.49 -4.09
C PHE A 101 1.58 -1.56 -4.29
N LEU A 102 2.29 -0.44 -4.12
CA LEU A 102 3.76 -0.39 -4.18
C LEU A 102 4.44 -1.03 -2.95
N THR A 103 3.68 -1.51 -1.96
CA THR A 103 4.22 -2.31 -0.86
C THR A 103 4.31 -3.78 -1.26
N GLN A 104 5.33 -4.47 -0.76
CA GLN A 104 5.58 -5.86 -1.15
C GLN A 104 6.13 -6.67 0.04
N PRO A 105 5.58 -7.87 0.30
CA PRO A 105 6.11 -8.74 1.34
C PRO A 105 7.44 -9.36 0.89
N PHE A 106 8.47 -9.26 1.74
CA PHE A 106 9.79 -9.80 1.46
C PHE A 106 9.98 -11.19 2.05
N PHE A 107 10.63 -12.07 1.28
CA PHE A 107 11.02 -13.42 1.71
C PHE A 107 11.86 -13.43 2.99
N THR A 108 12.70 -12.40 3.18
CA THR A 108 13.57 -12.27 4.36
C THR A 108 12.82 -11.88 5.62
N THR A 109 11.61 -11.31 5.49
CA THR A 109 10.80 -10.82 6.62
C THR A 109 9.64 -11.74 6.96
N GLU A 110 9.50 -12.88 6.29
CA GLU A 110 8.38 -13.82 6.50
C GLU A 110 8.23 -14.25 7.95
N GLN A 111 9.36 -14.58 8.60
CA GLN A 111 9.37 -15.04 9.99
C GLN A 111 8.90 -13.99 11.00
N PHE A 112 9.02 -12.70 10.67
CA PHE A 112 8.64 -11.59 11.54
C PHE A 112 7.24 -11.05 11.22
N SER A 113 6.88 -11.02 9.94
CA SER A 113 5.60 -10.47 9.47
C SER A 113 4.47 -11.50 9.47
N GLY A 114 4.79 -12.80 9.39
CA GLY A 114 3.79 -13.85 9.16
C GLY A 114 3.21 -13.86 7.74
N ILE A 115 3.66 -12.96 6.87
CA ILE A 115 3.20 -12.84 5.48
C ILE A 115 4.24 -13.50 4.58
N LYS A 116 3.80 -14.40 3.70
CA LYS A 116 4.67 -15.03 2.71
C LYS A 116 5.20 -13.99 1.72
N GLY A 117 6.50 -14.02 1.48
CA GLY A 117 7.18 -13.20 0.51
C GLY A 117 6.71 -13.50 -0.90
N LYS A 118 6.70 -12.48 -1.74
CA LYS A 118 6.24 -12.57 -3.12
C LYS A 118 7.26 -11.99 -4.06
N LEU A 119 7.38 -12.60 -5.24
CA LEU A 119 8.14 -12.07 -6.36
C LEU A 119 7.14 -11.64 -7.42
N VAL A 120 7.20 -10.37 -7.82
CA VAL A 120 6.30 -9.78 -8.81
C VAL A 120 7.08 -9.57 -10.10
N SER A 121 6.52 -10.00 -11.23
CA SER A 121 7.15 -9.76 -12.53
C SER A 121 6.99 -8.28 -12.94
N LEU A 122 7.81 -7.82 -13.88
CA LEU A 122 7.68 -6.47 -14.41
C LEU A 122 6.31 -6.26 -15.08
N GLU A 123 5.82 -7.27 -15.79
CA GLU A 123 4.55 -7.18 -16.51
C GLU A 123 3.37 -7.05 -15.55
N ASP A 124 3.35 -7.86 -14.48
CA ASP A 124 2.29 -7.80 -13.45
C ASP A 124 2.30 -6.47 -12.70
N ALA A 125 3.48 -5.94 -12.40
CA ALA A 125 3.61 -4.64 -11.74
C ALA A 125 3.09 -3.49 -12.62
N LEU A 126 3.42 -3.51 -13.92
CA LEU A 126 2.94 -2.51 -14.87
C LEU A 126 1.42 -2.63 -15.10
N ASP A 127 0.91 -3.85 -15.25
CA ASP A 127 -0.52 -4.09 -15.43
C ASP A 127 -1.32 -3.63 -14.20
N GLY A 128 -0.85 -3.98 -12.99
CA GLY A 128 -1.49 -3.54 -11.75
C GLY A 128 -1.56 -2.02 -11.62
N CYS A 129 -0.45 -1.32 -11.90
CA CYS A 129 -0.45 0.13 -11.87
C CYS A 129 -1.38 0.73 -12.93
N GLU A 130 -1.39 0.17 -14.14
CA GLU A 130 -2.24 0.64 -15.25
C GLU A 130 -3.73 0.48 -14.92
N ARG A 131 -4.13 -0.66 -14.35
CA ARG A 131 -5.52 -0.93 -13.95
C ARG A 131 -6.00 -0.02 -12.82
N ILE A 132 -5.13 0.24 -11.83
CA ILE A 132 -5.41 1.21 -10.76
C ILE A 132 -5.56 2.63 -11.33
N LEU A 133 -4.68 3.06 -12.25
CA LEU A 133 -4.76 4.37 -12.88
C LEU A 133 -6.04 4.56 -13.73
N LYS A 134 -6.56 3.47 -14.31
CA LYS A 134 -7.80 3.42 -15.08
C LYS A 134 -9.08 3.34 -14.23
N ASP A 135 -8.98 3.48 -12.91
CA ASP A 135 -10.09 3.42 -11.96
C ASP A 135 -10.86 2.08 -11.99
N GLU A 136 -10.23 0.97 -12.40
CA GLU A 136 -10.90 -0.35 -12.45
C GLU A 136 -11.34 -0.83 -11.05
N PHE A 137 -10.60 -0.43 -10.02
CA PHE A 137 -10.83 -0.81 -8.63
C PHE A 137 -11.42 0.33 -7.79
N LYS A 138 -12.21 1.21 -8.40
CA LYS A 138 -12.75 2.41 -7.74
C LYS A 138 -13.54 2.10 -6.46
N ASP A 139 -14.20 0.95 -6.40
CA ASP A 139 -15.02 0.56 -5.25
C ASP A 139 -14.26 -0.28 -4.22
N TYR A 140 -12.97 -0.54 -4.45
CA TYR A 140 -12.16 -1.44 -3.63
C TYR A 140 -11.48 -0.65 -2.49
N PRO A 141 -11.53 -1.14 -1.25
CA PRO A 141 -10.85 -0.46 -0.15
C PRO A 141 -9.33 -0.44 -0.37
N GLU A 142 -8.67 0.66 0.00
CA GLU A 142 -7.21 0.82 -0.12
C GLU A 142 -6.40 -0.27 0.61
N SER A 143 -6.98 -0.89 1.65
CA SER A 143 -6.39 -2.01 2.40
C SER A 143 -6.22 -3.29 1.59
N ALA A 144 -7.02 -3.48 0.53
CA ALA A 144 -6.93 -4.62 -0.38
C ALA A 144 -5.59 -4.64 -1.14
N PHE A 145 -5.01 -3.47 -1.39
CA PHE A 145 -3.75 -3.31 -2.13
C PHE A 145 -2.51 -3.42 -1.24
N TYR A 146 -2.66 -3.55 0.07
CA TYR A 146 -1.53 -3.57 1.00
C TYR A 146 -0.83 -4.93 1.01
N MET A 147 0.49 -4.96 0.88
CA MET A 147 1.33 -6.17 0.99
C MET A 147 0.88 -7.33 0.08
N ILE A 148 0.45 -7.00 -1.14
CA ILE A 148 0.11 -7.98 -2.18
C ILE A 148 1.24 -8.09 -3.21
N GLY A 149 1.15 -9.11 -4.06
CA GLY A 149 2.03 -9.29 -5.21
C GLY A 149 1.40 -8.71 -6.47
N ALA A 150 0.74 -9.58 -7.24
CA ALA A 150 -0.05 -9.16 -8.40
C ALA A 150 -1.35 -8.46 -7.97
N VAL A 151 -1.88 -7.60 -8.85
CA VAL A 151 -3.09 -6.81 -8.55
C VAL A 151 -4.34 -7.67 -8.37
N ASP A 152 -4.39 -8.84 -9.02
CA ASP A 152 -5.53 -9.77 -8.93
C ASP A 152 -5.75 -10.30 -7.51
N GLU A 153 -4.70 -10.33 -6.70
CA GLU A 153 -4.78 -10.74 -5.30
C GLU A 153 -5.62 -9.76 -4.44
N ALA A 154 -5.84 -8.53 -4.92
CA ALA A 154 -6.69 -7.56 -4.23
C ALA A 154 -8.13 -8.08 -4.09
N GLU A 155 -8.66 -8.75 -5.11
CA GLU A 155 -9.99 -9.37 -5.05
C GLU A 155 -10.06 -10.50 -4.03
N GLU A 156 -9.05 -11.38 -4.02
CA GLU A 156 -8.96 -12.49 -3.07
C GLU A 156 -8.91 -11.96 -1.63
N LYS A 157 -8.18 -10.87 -1.43
CA LYS A 157 -8.04 -10.24 -0.13
C LYS A 157 -9.33 -9.59 0.36
N ILE A 158 -10.12 -9.00 -0.54
CA ILE A 158 -11.45 -8.47 -0.20
C ILE A 158 -12.36 -9.61 0.25
N LYS A 159 -12.43 -10.69 -0.54
CA LYS A 159 -13.22 -11.88 -0.20
C LYS A 159 -12.81 -12.50 1.13
N ALA A 160 -11.51 -12.51 1.44
CA ALA A 160 -11.00 -13.00 2.72
C ALA A 160 -11.25 -12.03 3.90
N SER A 161 -11.47 -10.75 3.63
CA SER A 161 -11.76 -9.72 4.64
C SER A 161 -13.25 -9.53 4.92
N GLU A 162 -14.13 -10.04 4.05
CA GLU A 162 -15.54 -10.22 4.37
C GLU A 162 -15.64 -11.36 5.41
N PRO A 163 -16.18 -11.10 6.61
CA PRO A 163 -16.25 -12.14 7.63
C PRO A 163 -17.16 -13.26 7.11
N GLU A 164 -16.60 -14.47 6.95
CA GLU A 164 -17.41 -15.68 7.02
C GLU A 164 -18.23 -15.59 8.31
N ALA A 165 -19.55 -15.52 8.16
CA ALA A 165 -20.48 -15.40 9.27
C ALA A 165 -20.11 -16.41 10.37
N GLU A 166 -19.81 -15.90 11.57
CA GLU A 166 -19.52 -16.71 12.74
C GLU A 166 -20.58 -17.82 12.85
N PRO A 167 -20.20 -19.11 12.94
CA PRO A 167 -21.17 -20.14 13.26
C PRO A 167 -21.71 -19.82 14.65
N GLN A 168 -22.98 -19.40 14.70
CA GLN A 168 -23.71 -19.22 15.95
C GLN A 168 -23.60 -20.52 16.75
N ILE A 169 -22.80 -20.48 17.81
CA ILE A 169 -22.77 -21.52 18.81
C ILE A 169 -24.15 -21.45 19.47
N VAL A 170 -25.06 -22.31 19.03
CA VAL A 170 -26.34 -22.53 19.70
C VAL A 170 -26.00 -23.19 21.03
N MET A 171 -25.84 -22.39 22.08
CA MET A 171 -25.87 -22.91 23.45
C MET A 171 -27.30 -23.38 23.72
N GLU A 172 -27.49 -24.69 23.75
CA GLU A 172 -28.67 -25.31 24.35
C GLU A 172 -28.81 -24.84 25.81
N PRO A 173 -30.02 -24.55 26.31
CA PRO A 173 -30.19 -24.11 27.68
C PRO A 173 -29.98 -25.28 28.63
N GLU A 174 -28.94 -25.19 29.48
CA GLU A 174 -28.79 -26.09 30.62
C GLU A 174 -30.01 -25.95 31.54
N THR A 175 -30.72 -27.05 31.71
CA THR A 175 -31.86 -27.19 32.60
C THR A 175 -31.46 -27.01 34.06
N GLU A 176 -32.16 -26.10 34.73
CA GLU A 176 -32.26 -25.98 36.20
C GLU A 176 -32.45 -27.33 36.88
N GLY A 177 -31.62 -27.62 37.88
CA GLY A 177 -31.64 -28.86 38.66
C GLY A 177 -31.24 -28.64 40.12
N ALA A 178 -32.16 -28.03 40.86
CA ALA A 178 -32.44 -28.12 42.30
C ALA A 178 -31.37 -28.64 43.30
N GLU A 179 -31.14 -27.79 44.29
CA GLU A 179 -30.72 -28.01 45.69
C GLU A 179 -30.90 -29.43 46.26
N LYS A 180 -29.90 -29.86 47.04
CA LYS A 180 -30.11 -30.44 48.38
C LYS A 180 -28.85 -30.41 49.24
N GLU A 181 -28.90 -29.60 50.29
CA GLU A 181 -28.17 -29.83 51.54
C GLU A 181 -28.55 -31.19 52.13
N SER A 182 -27.58 -31.92 52.70
CA SER A 182 -27.68 -32.48 54.06
C SER A 182 -26.50 -33.40 54.39
N ASP A 183 -25.79 -33.04 55.46
CA ASP A 183 -25.26 -33.88 56.54
C ASP A 183 -24.38 -35.12 56.28
N GLY A 184 -23.20 -35.07 56.92
CA GLY A 184 -22.77 -36.09 57.88
C GLY A 184 -21.80 -37.15 57.39
N LYS A 185 -20.51 -37.03 57.74
CA LYS A 185 -19.91 -37.60 58.96
C LYS A 185 -18.40 -37.37 58.97
#